data_AF-A0A382K968-F1
#
_entry.id   AF-A0A382K968-F1
#
_cell.length_a   1.000
_cell.length_b   1.000
_cell.length_c   1.000
_cell.angle_alpha   90.00
_cell.angle_beta   90.00
_cell.angle_gamma   90.00
#
_symmetry.space_group_name_H-M   'P 1'
#
loop_
_entity.id
_entity.type
_entity.pdbx_description
1 polymer ?
#
loop_
_entity_poly.entity_id
_entity_poly.type
_entity_poly.pdbx_seq_one_letter_code
_entity_poly.pdbx_strand_id
1 'polypeptide(L)' 'MAQYVYSMLGVGKVVAPKKHILKDISLSFFPGAKIGVLGLNGAG' A
#
# COMPACT_ATOMS: atom_id res chain seq x y z
N MET A 1 -14.79 -11.65 15.05
CA MET A 1 -13.38 -11.33 14.76
C MET A 1 -13.35 -10.68 13.38
N ALA A 2 -12.74 -9.49 13.23
CA ALA A 2 -12.68 -8.86 11.91
C ALA A 2 -11.73 -9.65 10.99
N GLN A 3 -12.17 -9.94 9.76
CA GLN A 3 -11.40 -10.71 8.78
C GLN A 3 -10.10 -10.00 8.36
N TYR A 4 -10.09 -8.67 8.42
CA TYR A 4 -8.95 -7.84 8.07
C TYR A 4 -8.64 -6.84 9.19
N VAL A 5 -7.36 -6.66 9.50
CA VAL A 5 -6.88 -5.63 10.44
C VAL A 5 -6.58 -4.30 9.74
N TYR A 6 -6.39 -4.33 8.42
CA TYR A 6 -6.19 -3.15 7.60
C TYR A 6 -6.61 -3.45 6.16
N SER A 7 -7.17 -2.46 5.47
CA SER A 7 -7.54 -2.54 4.06
C SER A 7 -7.15 -1.27 3.31
N MET A 8 -6.70 -1.45 2.07
CA MET A 8 -6.44 -0.42 1.08
C MET A 8 -7.23 -0.78 -0.17
N LEU A 9 -7.89 0.20 -0.78
CA LEU A 9 -8.63 -0.01 -2.03
C LEU A 9 -8.34 1.14 -2.98
N GLY A 10 -7.70 0.82 -4.11
CA GLY A 10 -7.37 1.78 -5.16
C GLY A 10 -6.56 2.99 -4.67
N VAL A 11 -5.73 2.83 -3.64
CA VAL A 11 -5.00 3.97 -3.06
C VAL A 11 -3.85 4.38 -3.96
N GLY A 12 -3.64 5.68 -4.05
CA GLY A 12 -2.58 6.27 -4.86
C GLY A 12 -2.06 7.55 -4.25
N LYS A 13 -0.85 7.94 -4.67
CA LYS A 13 -0.20 9.17 -4.23
C LYS A 13 0.54 9.80 -5.40
N VAL A 14 0.21 11.06 -5.65
CA VAL A 14 0.92 11.92 -6.60
C VAL A 14 1.68 12.98 -5.82
N VAL A 15 2.93 13.21 -6.21
CA VAL A 15 3.78 14.29 -5.72
C VAL A 15 4.11 15.25 -6.87
N ALA A 16 4.44 16.50 -6.53
CA ALA A 16 4.75 17.51 -7.53
C ALA A 16 5.98 17.10 -8.39
N PRO A 17 6.03 17.50 -9.67
CA PRO A 17 5.01 18.27 -10.39
C PRO A 17 3.82 17.43 -10.87
N LYS A 18 3.94 16.09 -10.94
CA LYS A 18 2.89 15.13 -11.39
C LYS A 18 3.35 13.66 -11.29
N LYS A 19 4.29 13.34 -10.39
CA LYS A 19 4.85 11.98 -10.28
C LYS A 19 3.95 11.10 -9.43
N HIS A 20 3.45 10.01 -10.00
CA HIS A 20 2.80 8.95 -9.24
C HIS A 20 3.88 8.14 -8.49
N ILE A 21 3.81 8.11 -7.16
CA ILE A 21 4.68 7.27 -6.32
C ILE A 21 3.93 6.03 -5.81
N LEU A 22 2.61 6.13 -5.65
CA LEU A 22 1.70 5.00 -5.46
C LEU A 22 0.56 5.10 -6.47
N LYS A 23 0.14 3.98 -7.04
CA LYS A 23 -0.96 3.93 -8.00
C LYS A 23 -1.73 2.62 -7.88
N ASP A 24 -3.06 2.73 -7.75
CA ASP A 24 -4.02 1.63 -7.78
C ASP A 24 -3.72 0.49 -6.77
N ILE A 25 -3.19 0.83 -5.60
CA ILE A 25 -2.82 -0.16 -4.58
C ILE A 25 -4.06 -0.65 -3.84
N SER A 26 -4.28 -1.97 -3.85
CA SER A 26 -5.37 -2.62 -3.12
C SER A 26 -4.82 -3.82 -2.34
N LEU A 27 -4.90 -3.76 -1.01
CA LEU A 27 -4.29 -4.73 -0.11
C LEU A 27 -5.21 -5.00 1.08
N SER A 28 -5.21 -6.25 1.55
CA SER A 28 -5.94 -6.68 2.74
C SER A 28 -4.99 -7.38 3.70
N PHE A 29 -4.94 -6.90 4.94
CA PHE A 29 -4.02 -7.39 5.97
C PHE A 29 -4.79 -8.27 6.95
N PHE A 30 -4.33 -9.50 7.14
CA PHE A 30 -4.95 -10.46 8.06
C PHE A 30 -4.38 -10.36 9.48
N PRO A 31 -5.19 -10.64 10.53
CA PRO A 31 -4.68 -10.71 11.90
C PRO A 31 -3.49 -11.66 12.02
N GLY A 32 -2.38 -11.20 12.61
CA GLY A 32 -1.18 -12.00 12.84
C GLY A 32 -0.22 -12.13 11.65
N ALA A 33 -0.56 -11.60 10.47
CA ALA A 33 0.34 -11.59 9.33
C ALA A 33 1.62 -10.77 9.62
N LYS A 34 2.79 -11.32 9.25
CA LYS A 34 4.08 -10.63 9.27
C LYS A 34 4.48 -10.34 7.83
N ILE A 35 4.58 -9.06 7.47
CA ILE A 35 4.77 -8.64 6.07
C ILE A 35 6.04 -7.79 5.97
N GLY A 36 6.95 -8.21 5.09
CA GLY A 36 8.08 -7.40 4.66
C GLY A 36 7.76 -6.73 3.33
N VAL A 37 7.85 -5.40 3.28
CA VAL A 37 7.73 -4.63 2.04
C VAL A 37 9.12 -4.19 1.62
N LEU A 38 9.49 -4.45 0.38
CA LEU A 38 10.81 -4.14 -0.18
C LEU A 38 10.65 -3.33 -1.46
N GLY A 39 11.67 -2.53 -1.77
CA GLY A 39 11.72 -1.74 -2.99
C GLY A 39 13.01 -0.93 -3.08
N LEU A 40 13.33 -0.49 -4.29
CA LEU A 40 14.40 0.48 -4.53
C LEU A 40 14.02 1.86 -3.96
N ASN A 41 14.99 2.77 -3.85
CA ASN A 41 14.73 4.14 -3.44
C ASN A 41 13.66 4.80 -4.36
N GLY A 42 12.56 5.25 -3.76
CA GLY A 42 11.44 5.87 -4.46
C GLY A 42 10.43 4.89 -5.09
N ALA A 43 10.41 3.62 -4.69
CA ALA A 43 9.44 2.60 -5.17
C ALA A 43 8.03 2.71 -4.57
N GLY A 44 7.84 3.57 -3.58
CA GLY A 44 6.54 3.86 -2.95
C GLY A 44 6.53 5.24 -2.32
#